data_AF-A0A397T261-F1
#
_entry.id   AF-A0A397T261-F1
#
_cell.length_a   1.000
_cell.length_b   1.000
_cell.length_c   1.000
_cell.angle_alpha   90.00
_cell.angle_beta   90.00
_cell.angle_gamma   90.00
#
_symmetry.space_group_name_H-M   'P 1'
#
loop_
_entity.id
_entity.type
_entity.pdbx_description
1 polymer ?
#
loop_
_entity_poly.entity_id
_entity_poly.type
_entity_poly.pdbx_seq_one_letter_code
_entity_poly.pdbx_strand_id
1 'polypeptide(L)'
;MELTNTNENYFDPKPRLKSSPIPINFISFNNNARYCFYCKNRYTWTQSPNNQKYCEDCFSQYVNNVDGNNTYLDVLIETCLFSQFQGHAQSRREMFTTCNIKEWCKNCSSILCFKQIFAYTRFIYHYSLNEKPIPVLYLPWWDNSDYCLVCDLELKFQTNCQKLCTRCYIIHSGCRYCLTTNIIFGLSDQSQCRKCRRILVIDIKDITSGNSDIDALIRDTRFKIKNDHKIINDISSIDVTNPLDFYNFIRSNYRLADYHSTMEWISYSNIINLEKLAEGGFSIIYKAYWEGNYKTIAAKRLKSSEKISKEFLNEVLYLNHNITNIS
;
A
#
# COMPACT_ATOMS: atom_id res chain seq x y z
N MET A 1 -17.29 -51.43 -18.43
CA MET A 1 -16.39 -50.27 -18.65
C MET A 1 -17.16 -49.05 -18.19
N GLU A 2 -17.08 -48.74 -16.91
CA GLU A 2 -17.54 -47.50 -16.31
C GLU A 2 -16.41 -47.05 -15.39
N LEU A 3 -15.79 -45.94 -15.75
CA LEU A 3 -14.68 -45.34 -15.02
C LEU A 3 -15.24 -44.65 -13.78
N THR A 4 -15.05 -45.27 -12.63
CA THR A 4 -15.26 -44.67 -11.32
C THR A 4 -14.25 -43.54 -11.12
N ASN A 5 -14.78 -42.32 -11.00
CA ASN A 5 -14.09 -41.12 -10.55
C ASN A 5 -13.52 -41.33 -9.13
N THR A 6 -12.20 -41.42 -9.03
CA THR A 6 -11.44 -41.04 -7.83
C THR A 6 -10.06 -40.56 -8.25
N ASN A 7 -9.87 -39.26 -8.27
CA ASN A 7 -8.58 -38.61 -8.05
C ASN A 7 -8.85 -37.16 -7.62
N GLU A 8 -9.44 -37.02 -6.44
CA GLU A 8 -9.33 -35.78 -5.66
C GLU A 8 -7.88 -35.65 -5.22
N ASN A 9 -7.10 -34.84 -5.94
CA ASN A 9 -5.82 -34.32 -5.46
C ASN A 9 -5.51 -33.03 -6.20
N TYR A 10 -5.92 -31.89 -5.63
CA TYR A 10 -5.26 -30.61 -5.92
C TYR A 10 -5.22 -29.73 -4.66
N PHE A 11 -3.98 -29.51 -4.20
CA PHE A 11 -3.58 -28.83 -2.97
C PHE A 11 -4.06 -27.38 -2.87
N ASP A 12 -4.66 -27.00 -1.74
CA ASP A 12 -5.09 -25.63 -1.37
C ASP A 12 -4.13 -25.05 -0.29
N PRO A 13 -3.30 -24.00 -0.56
CA PRO A 13 -2.23 -23.59 0.35
C PRO A 13 -2.56 -22.34 1.19
N LYS A 14 -3.73 -22.31 1.84
CA LYS A 14 -3.92 -21.74 3.18
C LYS A 14 -5.05 -22.53 3.86
N PRO A 15 -5.01 -22.79 5.18
CA PRO A 15 -6.28 -23.05 5.87
C PRO A 15 -7.17 -21.84 5.56
N ARG A 16 -8.46 -22.06 5.29
CA ARG A 16 -9.45 -21.03 4.90
C ARG A 16 -9.58 -19.96 5.99
N LEU A 17 -8.56 -19.11 6.17
CA LEU A 17 -8.48 -18.11 7.23
C LEU A 17 -9.64 -17.16 7.00
N LYS A 18 -10.50 -17.03 7.99
CA LYS A 18 -11.61 -16.08 7.93
C LYS A 18 -11.08 -14.67 8.18
N SER A 19 -11.86 -13.66 7.83
CA SER A 19 -11.57 -12.32 8.33
C SER A 19 -11.71 -12.32 9.85
N SER A 20 -10.79 -11.66 10.55
CA SER A 20 -10.91 -11.48 11.99
C SER A 20 -12.21 -10.75 12.36
N PRO A 21 -12.85 -11.08 13.49
CA PRO A 21 -13.98 -10.32 14.00
C PRO A 21 -13.57 -8.93 14.51
N ILE A 22 -12.32 -8.76 14.96
CA ILE A 22 -11.77 -7.50 15.47
C ILE A 22 -10.53 -7.06 14.68
N PRO A 23 -10.19 -5.76 14.64
CA PRO A 23 -8.99 -5.29 13.94
C PRO A 23 -7.68 -5.88 14.49
N ILE A 24 -6.80 -6.31 13.59
CA ILE A 24 -5.46 -6.78 13.91
C ILE A 24 -4.53 -5.56 14.05
N ASN A 25 -4.43 -5.06 15.28
CA ASN A 25 -3.82 -3.78 15.61
C ASN A 25 -2.35 -3.86 16.08
N PHE A 26 -1.86 -5.06 16.36
CA PHE A 26 -0.50 -5.27 16.86
C PHE A 26 0.58 -5.25 15.75
N ILE A 27 0.19 -5.25 14.47
CA ILE A 27 1.15 -5.23 13.35
C ILE A 27 1.27 -3.81 12.80
N SER A 28 2.50 -3.32 12.61
CA SER A 28 2.70 -1.99 12.01
C SER A 28 2.54 -2.03 10.48
N PHE A 29 2.03 -0.96 9.89
CA PHE A 29 2.10 -0.74 8.44
C PHE A 29 3.35 0.04 8.03
N ASN A 30 3.91 0.82 8.97
CA ASN A 30 5.19 1.51 8.85
C ASN A 30 6.25 0.66 9.54
N ASN A 31 7.16 0.06 8.76
CA ASN A 31 8.18 -0.82 9.32
C ASN A 31 9.24 -0.05 10.12
N ASN A 32 9.48 1.23 9.83
CA ASN A 32 10.38 2.11 10.57
C ASN A 32 9.82 2.58 11.92
N ALA A 33 8.52 2.45 12.17
CA ALA A 33 7.89 2.85 13.43
C ALA A 33 8.53 2.14 14.64
N ARG A 34 8.88 2.93 15.66
CA ARG A 34 9.46 2.43 16.93
C ARG A 34 8.40 2.12 17.98
N TYR A 35 7.29 2.86 17.96
CA TYR A 35 6.22 2.77 18.94
C TYR A 35 4.90 2.39 18.28
N CYS A 36 4.11 1.59 18.99
CA CYS A 36 2.80 1.16 18.54
C CYS A 36 1.88 2.36 18.31
N PHE A 37 1.21 2.38 17.17
CA PHE A 37 0.26 3.45 16.84
C PHE A 37 -0.84 3.59 17.90
N TYR A 38 -1.29 2.48 18.49
CA TYR A 38 -2.46 2.43 19.39
C TYR A 38 -2.10 2.62 20.86
N CYS A 39 -1.26 1.75 21.43
CA CYS A 39 -0.93 1.81 22.86
C CYS A 39 0.33 2.63 23.18
N LYS A 40 1.05 3.12 22.16
CA LYS A 40 2.30 3.88 22.29
C LYS A 40 3.48 3.14 22.92
N ASN A 41 3.31 1.87 23.32
CA ASN A 41 4.42 1.03 23.77
C ASN A 41 5.36 0.67 22.61
N ARG A 42 6.62 0.39 22.94
CA ARG A 42 7.64 0.03 21.95
C ARG A 42 7.27 -1.29 21.26
N TYR A 43 7.54 -1.38 19.95
CA TYR A 43 7.40 -2.63 19.22
C TYR A 43 8.45 -3.67 19.66
N THR A 44 8.04 -4.93 19.72
CA THR A 44 8.89 -6.11 19.95
C THR A 44 9.18 -6.79 18.62
N TRP A 45 10.32 -7.47 18.54
CA TRP A 45 10.74 -8.23 17.35
C TRP A 45 10.49 -9.72 17.54
N THR A 46 10.14 -10.43 16.46
CA THR A 46 10.02 -11.89 16.46
C THR A 46 11.39 -12.58 16.43
N GLN A 47 11.47 -13.85 16.86
CA GLN A 47 12.73 -14.61 16.98
C GLN A 47 13.15 -15.38 15.68
N SER A 48 12.64 -14.99 14.51
CA SER A 48 12.86 -15.67 13.22
C SER A 48 13.71 -14.78 12.27
N PRO A 49 14.41 -15.35 11.26
CA PRO A 49 15.33 -14.65 10.34
C PRO A 49 14.86 -13.32 9.74
N ASN A 50 13.55 -13.06 9.75
CA ASN A 50 12.94 -11.92 9.07
C ASN A 50 12.65 -10.72 9.98
N ASN A 51 12.93 -10.81 11.29
CA ASN A 51 12.76 -9.73 12.27
C ASN A 51 11.44 -8.97 12.08
N GLN A 52 10.30 -9.63 12.28
CA GLN A 52 9.02 -8.95 12.14
C GLN A 52 8.72 -8.14 13.41
N LYS A 53 8.20 -6.93 13.26
CA LYS A 53 7.77 -6.10 14.39
C LYS A 53 6.31 -6.36 14.73
N TYR A 54 6.02 -6.51 16.02
CA TYR A 54 4.66 -6.55 16.54
C TYR A 54 4.58 -5.96 17.95
N CYS A 55 3.41 -5.45 18.32
CA CYS A 55 3.18 -4.90 19.65
C CYS A 55 2.64 -6.01 20.55
N GLU A 56 3.44 -6.42 21.53
CA GLU A 56 3.12 -7.52 22.43
C GLU A 56 1.85 -7.27 23.26
N ASP A 57 1.66 -6.04 23.77
CA ASP A 57 0.47 -5.73 24.58
C ASP A 57 -0.81 -5.73 23.73
N CYS A 58 -0.76 -5.16 22.53
CA CYS A 58 -1.88 -5.22 21.59
C CYS A 58 -2.14 -6.67 21.10
N PHE A 59 -1.10 -7.50 21.01
CA PHE A 59 -1.23 -8.91 20.66
C PHE A 59 -1.92 -9.69 21.79
N SER A 60 -1.50 -9.47 23.03
CA SER A 60 -2.15 -10.05 24.21
C SER A 60 -3.63 -9.69 24.30
N GLN A 61 -3.97 -8.41 24.11
CA GLN A 61 -5.36 -7.96 24.04
C GLN A 61 -6.13 -8.65 22.92
N TYR A 62 -5.52 -8.79 21.73
CA TYR A 62 -6.15 -9.48 20.62
C TYR A 62 -6.42 -10.96 20.95
N VAL A 63 -5.44 -11.69 21.48
CA VAL A 63 -5.57 -13.11 21.88
C VAL A 63 -6.70 -13.29 22.89
N ASN A 64 -6.84 -12.38 23.86
CA ASN A 64 -7.90 -12.45 24.87
C ASN A 64 -9.31 -12.22 24.28
N ASN A 65 -9.43 -11.40 23.24
CA ASN A 65 -10.71 -10.93 22.71
C ASN A 65 -11.24 -11.69 21.48
N VAL A 66 -10.45 -12.60 20.89
CA VAL A 66 -10.90 -13.39 19.73
C VAL A 66 -11.32 -14.80 20.12
N ASP A 67 -12.37 -15.30 19.48
CA ASP A 67 -12.81 -16.68 19.62
C ASP A 67 -12.28 -17.54 18.46
N GLY A 68 -11.67 -18.69 18.77
CA GLY A 68 -11.21 -19.65 17.76
C GLY A 68 -9.69 -19.72 17.60
N ASN A 69 -9.21 -20.96 17.64
CA ASN A 69 -7.80 -21.29 17.48
C ASN A 69 -7.47 -21.19 15.98
N ASN A 70 -6.52 -20.32 15.61
CA ASN A 70 -5.92 -20.26 14.24
C ASN A 70 -6.87 -19.92 13.10
N THR A 71 -8.03 -19.37 13.41
CA THR A 71 -9.06 -19.12 12.39
C THR A 71 -8.78 -17.84 11.60
N TYR A 72 -8.11 -16.86 12.21
CA TYR A 72 -7.97 -15.50 11.66
C TYR A 72 -6.53 -15.09 11.36
N LEU A 73 -5.58 -15.71 12.05
CA LEU A 73 -4.16 -15.36 12.03
C LEU A 73 -3.33 -16.63 11.86
N ASP A 74 -2.40 -16.59 10.91
CA ASP A 74 -1.38 -17.63 10.71
C ASP A 74 -0.09 -17.14 11.35
N VAL A 75 0.13 -17.54 12.59
CA VAL A 75 1.29 -17.20 13.41
C VAL A 75 2.00 -18.50 13.79
N LEU A 76 3.31 -18.47 13.91
CA LEU A 76 4.12 -19.55 14.46
C LEU A 76 4.67 -19.10 15.81
N ILE A 77 4.33 -19.87 16.84
CA ILE A 77 4.70 -19.60 18.23
C ILE A 77 5.58 -20.75 18.71
N GLU A 78 6.64 -20.42 19.43
CA GLU A 78 7.55 -21.36 20.07
C GLU A 78 7.41 -21.24 21.59
N THR A 79 7.36 -22.36 22.28
CA THR A 79 7.36 -22.38 23.75
C THR A 79 8.79 -22.39 24.27
N CYS A 80 9.14 -21.43 25.12
CA CYS A 80 10.47 -21.32 25.72
C CYS A 80 10.63 -22.31 26.88
N LEU A 81 11.62 -23.20 26.79
CA LEU A 81 11.90 -24.24 27.80
C LEU A 81 12.39 -23.70 29.16
N PHE A 82 12.83 -22.45 29.23
CA PHE A 82 13.54 -21.88 30.38
C PHE A 82 12.74 -20.81 31.16
N SER A 83 11.45 -20.60 30.89
CA SER A 83 10.69 -19.63 31.68
C SER A 83 10.68 -20.09 33.15
N GLN A 84 11.31 -19.31 34.04
CA GLN A 84 11.43 -19.60 35.48
C GLN A 84 10.07 -19.64 36.22
N PHE A 85 8.97 -19.42 35.50
CA PHE A 85 7.60 -19.48 35.99
C PHE A 85 7.08 -20.92 35.99
N GLN A 86 7.47 -21.67 37.03
CA GLN A 86 7.12 -23.08 37.27
C GLN A 86 5.60 -23.37 37.46
N GLY A 87 4.71 -22.37 37.36
CA GLY A 87 3.27 -22.52 37.59
C GLY A 87 2.41 -22.77 36.33
N HIS A 88 2.89 -22.44 35.13
CA HIS A 88 2.09 -22.52 33.89
C HIS A 88 2.64 -23.49 32.84
N ALA A 89 3.94 -23.79 32.88
CA ALA A 89 4.57 -24.76 32.00
C ALA A 89 4.57 -26.11 32.71
N GLN A 90 3.63 -27.01 32.40
CA GLN A 90 3.86 -28.43 32.63
C GLN A 90 5.25 -28.75 32.06
N SER A 91 6.10 -29.39 32.85
CA SER A 91 7.46 -29.78 32.48
C SER A 91 7.45 -30.55 31.16
N ARG A 92 7.69 -29.87 30.04
CA ARG A 92 7.68 -30.45 28.69
C ARG A 92 9.13 -30.47 28.21
N ARG A 93 9.63 -31.67 27.89
CA ARG A 93 11.05 -31.94 27.63
C ARG A 93 11.52 -31.60 26.21
N GLU A 94 10.66 -31.03 25.37
CA GLU A 94 10.95 -30.74 23.96
C GLU A 94 10.43 -29.35 23.55
N MET A 95 11.12 -28.70 22.60
CA MET A 95 10.75 -27.40 22.06
C MET A 95 9.54 -27.56 21.13
N PHE A 96 8.36 -27.15 21.60
CA PHE A 96 7.11 -27.26 20.83
C PHE A 96 6.82 -25.96 20.06
N THR A 97 6.53 -26.11 18.77
CA THR A 97 5.93 -25.03 17.97
C THR A 97 4.42 -25.26 17.84
N THR A 98 3.66 -24.18 17.88
CA THR A 98 2.21 -24.19 17.69
C THR A 98 1.82 -23.04 16.79
N CYS A 99 0.76 -23.23 16.02
CA CYS A 99 0.12 -22.09 15.37
C CYS A 99 -0.93 -21.44 16.29
N ASN A 100 -1.37 -22.16 17.34
CA ASN A 100 -2.48 -21.79 18.22
C ASN A 100 -2.24 -20.50 18.99
N ILE A 101 -2.91 -19.43 18.57
CA ILE A 101 -2.79 -18.13 19.25
C ILE A 101 -3.22 -18.18 20.73
N LYS A 102 -4.11 -19.11 21.11
CA LYS A 102 -4.58 -19.29 22.49
C LYS A 102 -3.56 -20.01 23.38
N GLU A 103 -2.57 -20.67 22.80
CA GLU A 103 -1.46 -21.28 23.53
C GLU A 103 -0.31 -20.30 23.79
N TRP A 104 -0.39 -19.08 23.24
CA TRP A 104 0.61 -18.05 23.49
C TRP A 104 0.55 -17.57 24.95
N CYS A 105 1.72 -17.48 25.57
CA CYS A 105 1.92 -16.90 26.88
C CYS A 105 3.03 -15.84 26.82
N LYS A 106 2.74 -14.63 27.31
CA LYS A 106 3.69 -13.50 27.34
C LYS A 106 5.06 -13.84 27.95
N ASN A 107 5.07 -14.70 28.98
CA ASN A 107 6.30 -15.03 29.72
C ASN A 107 6.94 -16.37 29.32
N CYS A 108 6.24 -17.19 28.52
CA CYS A 108 6.64 -18.56 28.22
C CYS A 108 6.72 -18.85 26.72
N SER A 109 6.37 -17.89 25.86
CA SER A 109 6.28 -18.11 24.42
C SER A 109 6.94 -16.98 23.65
N SER A 110 7.66 -17.36 22.60
CA SER A 110 8.19 -16.46 21.59
C SER A 110 7.36 -16.56 20.32
N ILE A 111 7.07 -15.43 19.70
CA ILE A 111 6.53 -15.44 18.33
C ILE A 111 7.70 -15.58 17.37
N LEU A 112 7.69 -16.63 16.56
CA LEU A 112 8.67 -16.82 15.50
C LEU A 112 8.30 -15.95 14.29
N CYS A 113 7.07 -16.08 13.76
CA CYS A 113 6.64 -15.26 12.64
C CYS A 113 5.12 -15.19 12.50
N PHE A 114 4.64 -14.15 11.80
CA PHE A 114 3.30 -14.04 11.24
C PHE A 114 3.41 -14.26 9.73
N LYS A 115 2.79 -15.32 9.21
CA LYS A 115 2.89 -15.67 7.78
C LYS A 115 2.09 -14.74 6.87
N GLN A 116 1.23 -13.91 7.44
CA GLN A 116 0.52 -12.84 6.73
C GLN A 116 1.35 -11.56 6.58
N ILE A 117 2.48 -11.44 7.29
CA ILE A 117 3.47 -10.39 7.07
C ILE A 117 4.59 -11.02 6.26
N PHE A 118 4.93 -10.41 5.14
CA PHE A 118 5.83 -11.06 4.22
C PHE A 118 7.29 -10.92 4.62
N ALA A 119 7.97 -12.07 4.65
CA ALA A 119 9.37 -12.22 4.30
C ALA A 119 9.54 -13.66 3.79
N TYR A 120 9.56 -13.79 2.46
CA TYR A 120 9.65 -15.01 1.64
C TYR A 120 8.72 -16.18 2.03
N THR A 121 7.47 -16.23 1.54
CA THR A 121 6.80 -17.39 0.87
C THR A 121 5.37 -17.11 0.31
N ARG A 122 5.18 -17.45 -0.98
CA ARG A 122 4.05 -18.13 -1.67
C ARG A 122 2.60 -17.59 -1.61
N PHE A 123 2.14 -16.84 -2.62
CA PHE A 123 0.70 -16.53 -2.82
C PHE A 123 0.26 -16.32 -4.28
N ILE A 124 -1.05 -16.50 -4.56
CA ILE A 124 -1.71 -16.21 -5.85
C ILE A 124 -2.45 -14.86 -5.76
N TYR A 125 -2.35 -14.05 -6.80
CA TYR A 125 -2.86 -12.68 -6.87
C TYR A 125 -4.05 -12.65 -7.83
N HIS A 126 -4.94 -11.66 -7.71
CA HIS A 126 -5.69 -11.25 -8.88
C HIS A 126 -5.64 -9.74 -9.06
N TYR A 127 -5.59 -9.39 -10.33
CA TYR A 127 -5.76 -8.05 -10.86
C TYR A 127 -7.23 -7.85 -11.23
N SER A 128 -7.82 -6.71 -10.89
CA SER A 128 -9.19 -6.37 -11.31
C SER A 128 -9.15 -5.05 -12.06
N LEU A 129 -9.16 -5.12 -13.39
CA LEU A 129 -9.57 -4.00 -14.22
C LEU A 129 -11.09 -4.07 -14.29
N ASN A 130 -11.76 -3.37 -13.39
CA ASN A 130 -13.16 -3.05 -13.66
C ASN A 130 -13.17 -1.97 -14.76
N GLU A 131 -14.32 -1.74 -15.38
CA GLU A 131 -14.58 -0.69 -16.39
C GLU A 131 -14.40 0.76 -15.87
N LYS A 132 -13.54 0.98 -14.86
CA LYS A 132 -13.07 2.28 -14.35
C LYS A 132 -11.55 2.40 -14.62
N PRO A 133 -11.05 3.61 -14.93
CA PRO A 133 -9.69 3.84 -15.42
C PRO A 133 -8.55 3.61 -14.39
N ILE A 134 -8.84 3.15 -13.17
CA ILE A 134 -7.87 3.08 -12.06
C ILE A 134 -7.58 1.61 -11.75
N PRO A 135 -6.37 1.11 -12.10
CA PRO A 135 -5.99 -0.25 -11.74
C PRO A 135 -5.86 -0.45 -10.23
N VAL A 136 -6.43 -1.55 -9.73
CA VAL A 136 -6.26 -1.98 -8.32
C VAL A 136 -5.67 -3.39 -8.28
N LEU A 137 -4.59 -3.51 -7.54
CA LEU A 137 -3.87 -4.73 -7.26
C LEU A 137 -4.15 -5.18 -5.83
N TYR A 138 -4.50 -6.45 -5.65
CA TYR A 138 -4.84 -7.01 -4.35
C TYR A 138 -3.74 -7.94 -3.86
N LEU A 139 -2.95 -7.48 -2.88
CA LEU A 139 -1.94 -8.28 -2.21
C LEU A 139 -2.57 -9.14 -1.10
N PRO A 140 -2.34 -10.46 -1.09
CA PRO A 140 -2.86 -11.37 -0.07
C PRO A 140 -2.12 -11.28 1.29
N TRP A 141 -1.13 -10.41 1.41
CA TRP A 141 -0.38 -10.14 2.64
C TRP A 141 -0.36 -8.65 3.01
N TRP A 142 0.13 -8.38 4.22
CA TRP A 142 0.30 -7.04 4.77
C TRP A 142 1.64 -6.46 4.31
N ASP A 143 1.60 -5.55 3.33
CA ASP A 143 2.79 -4.90 2.79
C ASP A 143 3.23 -3.76 3.72
N ASN A 144 4.24 -4.03 4.54
CA ASN A 144 4.85 -3.06 5.44
C ASN A 144 6.08 -2.36 4.81
N SER A 145 6.31 -2.46 3.50
CA SER A 145 7.40 -1.72 2.85
C SER A 145 7.21 -0.21 3.05
N ASP A 146 8.24 0.48 3.51
CA ASP A 146 8.20 1.94 3.66
C ASP A 146 8.53 2.66 2.34
N TYR A 147 8.88 1.91 1.29
CA TYR A 147 9.30 2.44 0.00
C TYR A 147 8.31 2.09 -1.12
N CYS A 148 8.17 3.02 -2.06
CA CYS A 148 7.36 2.85 -3.24
C CYS A 148 7.91 1.75 -4.14
N LEU A 149 7.04 0.81 -4.49
CA LEU A 149 7.37 -0.33 -5.34
C LEU A 149 7.87 0.03 -6.76
N VAL A 150 7.63 1.26 -7.23
CA VAL A 150 8.02 1.72 -8.58
C VAL A 150 9.25 2.63 -8.54
N CYS A 151 9.29 3.60 -7.63
CA CYS A 151 10.33 4.64 -7.62
C CYS A 151 11.29 4.61 -6.43
N ASP A 152 11.14 3.64 -5.54
CA ASP A 152 11.94 3.48 -4.31
C ASP A 152 11.96 4.71 -3.38
N LEU A 153 11.09 5.70 -3.60
CA LEU A 153 10.92 6.81 -2.67
C LEU A 153 10.15 6.38 -1.44
N GLU A 154 10.50 6.96 -0.29
CA GLU A 154 9.79 6.76 0.96
C GLU A 154 8.32 7.17 0.82
N LEU A 155 7.43 6.34 1.35
CA LEU A 155 5.99 6.52 1.29
C LEU A 155 5.52 7.46 2.39
N LYS A 156 4.65 8.42 2.05
CA LYS A 156 3.97 9.27 3.03
C LYS A 156 2.88 8.44 3.72
N PHE A 157 3.03 8.21 5.02
CA PHE A 157 2.01 7.56 5.84
C PHE A 157 0.90 8.55 6.21
N GLN A 158 -0.33 8.24 5.84
CA GLN A 158 -1.51 9.05 6.16
C GLN A 158 -2.20 8.53 7.42
N THR A 159 -2.30 7.20 7.52
CA THR A 159 -2.85 6.52 8.69
C THR A 159 -2.01 5.29 8.99
N ASN A 160 -2.38 4.56 10.03
CA ASN A 160 -1.71 3.31 10.36
C ASN A 160 -2.03 2.16 9.38
N CYS A 161 -2.90 2.33 8.39
CA CYS A 161 -3.13 1.36 7.33
C CYS A 161 -3.13 1.98 5.92
N GLN A 162 -2.66 3.23 5.79
CA GLN A 162 -2.61 3.95 4.52
C GLN A 162 -1.28 4.65 4.34
N LYS A 163 -0.68 4.42 3.18
CA LYS A 163 0.57 5.05 2.76
C LYS A 163 0.50 5.34 1.26
N LEU A 164 1.17 6.40 0.83
CA LEU A 164 1.06 6.94 -0.51
C LEU A 164 2.45 7.31 -1.05
N CYS A 165 2.67 7.00 -2.33
CA CYS A 165 3.78 7.60 -3.07
C CYS A 165 3.32 8.91 -3.72
N THR A 166 3.83 10.04 -3.26
CA THR A 166 3.51 11.37 -3.81
C THR A 166 4.08 11.57 -5.22
N ARG A 167 5.13 10.84 -5.60
CA ARG A 167 5.66 10.86 -6.97
C ARG A 167 4.81 10.05 -7.94
N CYS A 168 4.47 8.82 -7.58
CA CYS A 168 3.79 7.89 -8.47
C CYS A 168 2.25 7.93 -8.37
N TYR A 169 1.70 8.64 -7.38
CA TYR A 169 0.27 8.60 -7.03
C TYR A 169 -0.24 7.15 -6.84
N ILE A 170 0.55 6.35 -6.14
CA ILE A 170 0.22 4.97 -5.78
C ILE A 170 -0.17 4.93 -4.32
N ILE A 171 -1.40 4.52 -4.05
CA ILE A 171 -1.97 4.41 -2.71
C ILE A 171 -1.93 2.95 -2.27
N HIS A 172 -1.44 2.70 -1.07
CA HIS A 172 -1.50 1.39 -0.43
C HIS A 172 -2.51 1.49 0.72
N SER A 173 -3.55 0.66 0.69
CA SER A 173 -4.62 0.62 1.69
C SER A 173 -4.74 -0.78 2.28
N GLY A 174 -4.43 -0.91 3.57
CA GLY A 174 -4.40 -2.17 4.30
C GLY A 174 -5.74 -2.51 4.96
N CYS A 175 -6.19 -3.77 4.83
CA CYS A 175 -7.32 -4.29 5.59
C CYS A 175 -6.87 -4.89 6.93
N ARG A 176 -7.19 -4.21 8.04
CA ARG A 176 -6.85 -4.63 9.40
C ARG A 176 -7.49 -5.95 9.85
N TYR A 177 -8.55 -6.42 9.20
CA TYR A 177 -9.23 -7.67 9.54
C TYR A 177 -8.66 -8.88 8.80
N CYS A 178 -7.98 -8.66 7.68
CA CYS A 178 -7.48 -9.72 6.81
C CYS A 178 -5.94 -9.76 6.74
N LEU A 179 -5.27 -8.67 7.14
CA LEU A 179 -3.86 -8.43 6.85
C LEU A 179 -3.54 -8.57 5.36
N THR A 180 -4.31 -7.87 4.53
CA THR A 180 -4.14 -7.80 3.07
C THR A 180 -3.95 -6.35 2.66
N THR A 181 -3.32 -6.09 1.51
CA THR A 181 -3.07 -4.73 1.03
C THR A 181 -3.66 -4.53 -0.36
N ASN A 182 -4.40 -3.45 -0.55
CA ASN A 182 -4.82 -2.98 -1.86
C ASN A 182 -3.81 -1.92 -2.33
N ILE A 183 -3.22 -2.11 -3.50
CA ILE A 183 -2.38 -1.12 -4.17
C ILE A 183 -3.21 -0.52 -5.31
N ILE A 184 -3.38 0.80 -5.28
CA ILE A 184 -4.27 1.53 -6.15
C ILE A 184 -3.43 2.49 -6.97
N PHE A 185 -3.51 2.38 -8.28
CA PHE A 185 -2.76 3.19 -9.22
C PHE A 185 -3.60 4.39 -9.66
N GLY A 186 -3.38 5.53 -9.00
CA GLY A 186 -4.16 6.75 -9.20
C GLY A 186 -4.92 7.16 -7.94
N LEU A 187 -5.81 8.16 -8.08
CA LEU A 187 -6.58 8.73 -6.98
C LEU A 187 -7.92 8.02 -6.82
N SER A 188 -8.15 7.44 -5.66
CA SER A 188 -9.43 6.86 -5.29
C SER A 188 -9.69 7.13 -3.81
N ASP A 189 -10.91 7.57 -3.50
CA ASP A 189 -11.39 7.88 -2.15
C ASP A 189 -11.83 6.63 -1.37
N GLN A 190 -11.90 5.46 -2.03
CA GLN A 190 -12.23 4.20 -1.40
C GLN A 190 -11.70 3.00 -2.18
N SER A 191 -11.49 1.89 -1.49
CA SER A 191 -11.33 0.58 -2.12
C SER A 191 -12.08 -0.48 -1.33
N GLN A 192 -12.19 -1.69 -1.87
CA GLN A 192 -12.83 -2.78 -1.15
C GLN A 192 -11.81 -3.88 -0.85
N CYS A 193 -11.75 -4.37 0.38
CA CYS A 193 -10.96 -5.56 0.69
C CYS A 193 -11.56 -6.76 -0.05
N ARG A 194 -10.78 -7.38 -0.94
CA ARG A 194 -11.29 -8.50 -1.75
C ARG A 194 -11.70 -9.72 -0.91
N LYS A 195 -11.02 -9.96 0.21
CA LYS A 195 -11.26 -11.11 1.09
C LYS A 195 -12.50 -10.96 1.97
N CYS A 196 -12.73 -9.78 2.55
CA CYS A 196 -13.84 -9.57 3.51
C CYS A 196 -14.90 -8.58 3.06
N ARG A 197 -14.77 -8.02 1.84
CA ARG A 197 -15.70 -7.07 1.22
C ARG A 197 -15.92 -5.75 1.98
N ARG A 198 -15.19 -5.51 3.07
CA ARG A 198 -15.20 -4.22 3.78
C ARG A 198 -14.68 -3.10 2.89
N ILE A 199 -15.35 -1.96 2.94
CA ILE A 199 -14.91 -0.71 2.30
C ILE A 199 -13.78 -0.12 3.14
N LEU A 200 -12.70 0.27 2.46
CA LEU A 200 -11.55 0.96 3.00
C LEU A 200 -11.60 2.39 2.47
N VAL A 201 -12.04 3.34 3.31
CA VAL A 201 -12.09 4.78 2.96
C VAL A 201 -10.67 5.33 2.93
N ILE A 202 -10.30 6.04 1.88
CA ILE A 202 -8.95 6.56 1.63
C ILE A 202 -8.99 8.08 1.70
N ASP A 203 -8.10 8.67 2.50
CA ASP A 203 -7.95 10.12 2.52
C ASP A 203 -7.12 10.58 1.32
N ILE A 204 -7.72 11.35 0.42
CA ILE A 204 -7.05 11.92 -0.75
C ILE A 204 -6.98 13.45 -0.73
N LYS A 205 -7.39 14.10 0.38
CA LYS A 205 -7.54 15.56 0.44
C LYS A 205 -6.26 16.32 0.10
N ASP A 206 -5.12 15.81 0.55
CA ASP A 206 -3.80 16.44 0.34
C ASP A 206 -3.24 16.24 -1.08
N ILE A 207 -3.88 15.42 -1.93
CA ILE A 207 -3.33 14.99 -3.23
C ILE A 207 -4.26 15.21 -4.42
N THR A 208 -5.55 15.39 -4.19
CA THR A 208 -6.51 15.74 -5.24
C THR A 208 -6.51 17.25 -5.47
N SER A 209 -6.71 17.65 -6.72
CA SER A 209 -7.06 19.02 -7.06
C SER A 209 -8.53 19.37 -6.72
N GLY A 210 -9.34 18.37 -6.39
CA GLY A 210 -10.79 18.48 -6.32
C GLY A 210 -11.47 18.46 -7.70
N ASN A 211 -10.69 18.33 -8.78
CA ASN A 211 -11.19 18.25 -10.14
C ASN A 211 -10.73 16.96 -10.83
N SER A 212 -11.68 16.13 -11.25
CA SER A 212 -11.41 14.82 -11.85
C SER A 212 -10.61 14.87 -13.14
N ASP A 213 -10.75 15.94 -13.93
CA ASP A 213 -10.06 16.07 -15.22
C ASP A 213 -8.59 16.44 -15.03
N ILE A 214 -8.29 17.34 -14.08
CA ILE A 214 -6.91 17.65 -13.67
C ILE A 214 -6.26 16.40 -13.07
N ASP A 215 -6.95 15.73 -12.16
CA ASP A 215 -6.43 14.55 -11.48
C ASP A 215 -6.14 13.41 -12.47
N ALA A 216 -7.01 13.24 -13.47
CA ALA A 216 -6.79 12.30 -14.57
C ALA A 216 -5.56 12.69 -15.41
N LEU A 217 -5.43 13.97 -15.79
CA LEU A 217 -4.30 14.48 -16.54
C LEU A 217 -2.96 14.26 -15.81
N ILE A 218 -2.90 14.59 -14.52
CA ILE A 218 -1.67 14.41 -13.73
C ILE A 218 -1.34 12.91 -13.58
N ARG A 219 -2.35 12.07 -13.39
CA ARG A 219 -2.15 10.61 -13.37
C ARG A 219 -1.57 10.14 -14.70
N ASP A 220 -2.17 10.49 -15.83
CA ASP A 220 -1.77 9.98 -17.15
C ASP A 220 -0.38 10.47 -17.57
N THR A 221 0.06 11.64 -17.08
CA THR A 221 1.43 12.13 -17.30
C THR A 221 2.46 11.41 -16.43
N ARG A 222 2.11 11.01 -15.21
CA ARG A 222 3.01 10.34 -14.24
C ARG A 222 3.03 8.82 -14.38
N PHE A 223 1.94 8.25 -14.85
CA PHE A 223 1.69 6.82 -14.90
C PHE A 223 1.67 6.33 -16.34
N LYS A 224 2.81 5.80 -16.80
CA LYS A 224 2.92 5.16 -18.12
C LYS A 224 3.31 3.70 -17.95
N ILE A 225 2.33 2.83 -18.13
CA ILE A 225 2.56 1.39 -18.21
C ILE A 225 3.29 1.09 -19.54
N LYS A 226 4.29 0.20 -19.54
CA LYS A 226 4.92 -0.25 -20.81
C LYS A 226 3.95 -1.18 -21.53
N ASN A 227 3.49 -0.83 -22.73
CA ASN A 227 2.68 -1.70 -23.58
C ASN A 227 1.39 -2.22 -22.88
N ASP A 228 0.44 -1.31 -22.64
CA ASP A 228 -0.81 -1.49 -21.89
C ASP A 228 -1.58 -2.81 -22.18
N HIS A 229 -1.51 -3.32 -23.41
CA HIS A 229 -2.21 -4.55 -23.81
C HIS A 229 -1.51 -5.87 -23.41
N LYS A 230 -0.21 -5.86 -23.10
CA LYS A 230 0.57 -7.10 -22.84
C LYS A 230 0.58 -7.50 -21.35
N ILE A 231 0.52 -6.51 -20.47
CA ILE A 231 0.65 -6.70 -19.02
C ILE A 231 -0.52 -7.46 -18.39
N ILE A 232 -1.71 -7.41 -18.98
CA ILE A 232 -2.89 -8.14 -18.47
C ILE A 232 -2.65 -9.66 -18.54
N ASN A 233 -2.13 -10.14 -19.67
CA ASN A 233 -1.80 -11.55 -19.85
C ASN A 233 -0.55 -11.93 -19.03
N ASP A 234 0.42 -11.03 -18.92
CA ASP A 234 1.66 -11.29 -18.21
C ASP A 234 1.45 -11.33 -16.68
N ILE A 235 0.57 -10.50 -16.08
CA ILE A 235 0.28 -10.56 -14.63
C ILE A 235 -0.35 -11.90 -14.23
N SER A 236 -1.16 -12.49 -15.11
CA SER A 236 -1.77 -13.80 -14.87
C SER A 236 -0.79 -14.97 -14.98
N SER A 237 0.38 -14.77 -15.58
CA SER A 237 1.39 -15.81 -15.86
C SER A 237 2.65 -15.74 -15.00
N ILE A 238 2.82 -14.69 -14.17
CA ILE A 238 3.95 -14.58 -13.23
C ILE A 238 3.90 -15.74 -12.23
N ASP A 239 5.04 -16.40 -12.00
CA ASP A 239 5.24 -17.25 -10.84
C ASP A 239 5.31 -16.37 -9.58
N VAL A 240 4.13 -16.09 -9.02
CA VAL A 240 3.89 -15.15 -7.94
C VAL A 240 4.27 -15.70 -6.55
N THR A 241 4.97 -16.83 -6.51
CA THR A 241 5.37 -17.52 -5.27
C THR A 241 6.42 -16.76 -4.46
N ASN A 242 7.02 -15.72 -5.02
CA ASN A 242 7.99 -14.85 -4.36
C ASN A 242 7.67 -13.37 -4.67
N PRO A 243 7.26 -12.58 -3.66
CA PRO A 243 7.08 -11.14 -3.74
C PRO A 243 8.27 -10.39 -4.29
N LEU A 244 9.51 -10.85 -4.12
CA LEU A 244 10.64 -10.22 -4.80
C LEU A 244 10.44 -10.26 -6.33
N ASP A 245 10.01 -11.39 -6.87
CA ASP A 245 9.72 -11.54 -8.30
C ASP A 245 8.50 -10.71 -8.71
N PHE A 246 7.51 -10.57 -7.83
CA PHE A 246 6.40 -9.64 -8.01
C PHE A 246 6.84 -8.17 -8.07
N TYR A 247 7.62 -7.70 -7.08
CA TYR A 247 8.16 -6.33 -7.06
C TYR A 247 9.05 -6.08 -8.27
N ASN A 248 9.90 -7.05 -8.64
CA ASN A 248 10.76 -6.97 -9.82
C ASN A 248 9.93 -6.92 -11.11
N PHE A 249 8.88 -7.73 -11.22
CA PHE A 249 7.97 -7.70 -12.36
C PHE A 249 7.32 -6.33 -12.49
N ILE A 250 6.75 -5.81 -11.41
CA ILE A 250 6.10 -4.49 -11.45
C ILE A 250 7.13 -3.42 -11.80
N ARG A 251 8.29 -3.41 -11.14
CA ARG A 251 9.36 -2.46 -11.45
C ARG A 251 9.82 -2.52 -12.91
N SER A 252 9.92 -3.71 -13.48
CA SER A 252 10.37 -3.92 -14.86
C SER A 252 9.36 -3.47 -15.91
N ASN A 253 8.06 -3.56 -15.59
CA ASN A 253 6.96 -3.23 -16.49
C ASN A 253 6.49 -1.78 -16.41
N TYR A 254 6.97 -1.02 -15.43
CA TYR A 254 6.55 0.36 -15.20
C TYR A 254 7.66 1.30 -15.67
N ARG A 255 7.31 2.32 -16.47
CA ARG A 255 8.22 3.44 -16.75
C ARG A 255 7.82 4.59 -15.85
N LEU A 256 8.74 5.00 -14.98
CA LEU A 256 8.64 6.33 -14.39
C LEU A 256 8.81 7.34 -15.52
N ALA A 257 7.93 8.34 -15.57
CA ALA A 257 8.26 9.56 -16.27
C ALA A 257 9.55 10.13 -15.66
N ASP A 258 10.46 10.63 -16.51
CA ASP A 258 11.70 11.25 -16.06
C ASP A 258 11.41 12.29 -14.99
N TYR A 259 12.25 12.34 -13.95
CA TYR A 259 12.06 13.21 -12.78
C TYR A 259 11.87 14.67 -13.17
N HIS A 260 12.48 15.09 -14.28
CA HIS A 260 12.41 16.44 -14.83
C HIS A 260 11.11 16.77 -15.58
N SER A 261 10.21 15.80 -15.75
CA SER A 261 9.07 15.86 -16.68
C SER A 261 7.72 15.66 -15.99
N THR A 262 7.67 15.79 -14.65
CA THR A 262 6.45 15.46 -13.88
C THR A 262 5.62 16.70 -13.57
N MET A 263 4.41 16.73 -14.14
CA MET A 263 3.38 17.73 -13.81
C MET A 263 2.89 17.49 -12.39
N GLU A 264 2.70 18.55 -11.61
CA GLU A 264 2.18 18.47 -10.24
C GLU A 264 1.06 19.47 -9.99
N TRP A 265 0.12 19.08 -9.13
CA TRP A 265 -0.90 20.00 -8.64
C TRP A 265 -0.32 20.81 -7.48
N ILE A 266 -0.44 22.13 -7.57
CA ILE A 266 -0.06 23.06 -6.50
C ILE A 266 -1.31 23.82 -6.09
N SER A 267 -1.71 23.69 -4.82
CA SER A 267 -2.81 24.50 -4.28
C SER A 267 -2.50 25.98 -4.41
N TYR A 268 -3.49 26.77 -4.83
CA TYR A 268 -3.37 28.23 -4.94
C TYR A 268 -2.93 28.88 -3.61
N SER A 269 -3.33 28.31 -2.47
CA SER A 269 -2.92 28.79 -1.14
C SER A 269 -1.40 28.79 -0.93
N ASN A 270 -0.65 27.97 -1.68
CA ASN A 270 0.81 27.89 -1.58
C ASN A 270 1.52 28.88 -2.51
N ILE A 271 0.79 29.66 -3.30
CA ILE A 271 1.32 30.64 -4.25
C ILE A 271 1.08 32.03 -3.69
N ILE A 272 2.16 32.72 -3.32
CA ILE A 272 2.12 34.05 -2.72
C ILE A 272 2.90 35.06 -3.55
N ASN A 273 2.80 36.35 -3.21
CA ASN A 273 3.55 37.45 -3.84
C ASN A 273 3.38 37.52 -5.37
N LEU A 274 2.12 37.46 -5.85
CA LEU A 274 1.79 37.58 -7.27
C LEU A 274 2.06 39.01 -7.78
N GLU A 275 3.17 39.19 -8.48
CA GLU A 275 3.57 40.42 -9.16
C GLU A 275 3.32 40.27 -10.67
N LYS A 276 2.45 41.09 -11.24
CA LYS A 276 2.11 41.02 -12.67
C LYS A 276 3.32 41.45 -13.52
N LEU A 277 3.74 40.59 -14.45
CA LEU A 277 4.83 40.86 -15.38
C LEU A 277 4.35 41.30 -16.76
N ALA A 278 3.31 40.63 -17.28
CA ALA A 278 2.81 40.89 -18.62
C ALA A 278 1.33 40.49 -18.74
N GLU A 279 0.63 41.11 -19.70
CA GLU A 279 -0.72 40.73 -20.07
C GLU A 279 -0.85 40.68 -21.59
N GLY A 280 -1.35 39.56 -22.10
CA GLY A 280 -1.69 39.37 -23.51
C GLY A 280 -3.20 39.27 -23.71
N GLY A 281 -3.60 38.93 -24.94
CA GLY A 281 -5.01 38.73 -25.29
C GLY A 281 -5.71 37.63 -24.48
N PHE A 282 -5.00 36.55 -24.15
CA PHE A 282 -5.57 35.33 -23.57
C PHE A 282 -5.08 34.99 -22.16
N SER A 283 -4.03 35.65 -21.67
CA SER A 283 -3.41 35.31 -20.38
C SER A 283 -2.73 36.48 -19.70
N ILE A 284 -2.55 36.36 -18.39
CA ILE A 284 -1.73 37.25 -17.57
C ILE A 284 -0.60 36.44 -16.96
N ILE A 285 0.63 36.95 -17.06
CA ILE A 285 1.82 36.33 -16.48
C ILE A 285 2.19 37.07 -15.20
N TYR A 286 2.44 36.30 -14.15
CA TYR A 286 2.89 36.79 -12.85
C TYR A 286 4.23 36.17 -12.50
N LYS A 287 5.07 36.92 -11.81
CA LYS A 287 6.11 36.39 -10.92
C LYS A 287 5.42 36.06 -9.60
N ALA A 288 5.72 34.91 -9.04
CA ALA A 288 5.17 34.48 -7.77
C ALA A 288 6.20 33.71 -6.96
N TYR A 289 5.89 33.47 -5.69
CA TYR A 289 6.67 32.62 -4.81
C TYR A 289 5.86 31.39 -4.41
N TRP A 290 6.42 30.21 -4.62
CA TRP A 290 5.85 28.95 -4.16
C TRP A 290 6.42 28.62 -2.77
N GLU A 291 5.58 28.80 -1.75
CA GLU A 291 5.96 28.62 -0.34
C GLU A 291 6.40 27.18 -0.05
N GLY A 292 5.67 26.19 -0.58
CA GLY A 292 5.95 24.76 -0.31
C GLY A 292 7.30 24.24 -0.84
N ASN A 293 7.96 24.96 -1.75
CA ASN A 293 9.28 24.58 -2.30
C ASN A 293 10.31 25.71 -2.17
N TYR A 294 9.96 26.83 -1.54
CA TYR A 294 10.80 28.01 -1.38
C TYR A 294 11.39 28.56 -2.70
N LYS A 295 10.60 28.56 -3.78
CA LYS A 295 11.06 28.92 -5.12
C LYS A 295 10.26 30.05 -5.73
N THR A 296 10.96 30.92 -6.46
CA THR A 296 10.31 31.89 -7.36
C THR A 296 9.86 31.16 -8.62
N ILE A 297 8.61 31.39 -9.03
CA ILE A 297 7.98 30.76 -10.19
C ILE A 297 7.37 31.82 -11.12
N ALA A 298 7.16 31.45 -12.38
CA ALA A 298 6.27 32.18 -13.27
C ALA A 298 4.89 31.51 -13.27
N ALA A 299 3.84 32.27 -12.95
CA ALA A 299 2.47 31.79 -12.95
C ALA A 299 1.71 32.40 -14.14
N LYS A 300 1.17 31.55 -15.02
CA LYS A 300 0.33 31.96 -16.15
C LYS A 300 -1.13 31.75 -15.80
N ARG A 301 -1.88 32.85 -15.66
CA ARG A 301 -3.34 32.83 -15.46
C ARG A 301 -4.04 32.99 -16.81
N LEU A 302 -4.84 32.01 -17.20
CA LEU A 302 -5.66 32.08 -18.42
C LEU A 302 -6.93 32.90 -18.16
N LYS A 303 -7.33 33.73 -19.13
CA LYS A 303 -8.56 34.52 -19.07
C LYS A 303 -9.78 33.61 -19.30
N SER A 304 -10.92 33.92 -18.67
CA SER A 304 -12.17 33.14 -18.77
C SER A 304 -12.09 31.67 -18.29
N SER A 305 -11.12 31.34 -17.43
CA SER A 305 -10.86 29.98 -16.95
C SER A 305 -11.74 29.52 -15.78
N GLU A 306 -12.93 30.11 -15.59
CA GLU A 306 -13.83 29.75 -14.47
C GLU A 306 -14.37 28.31 -14.59
N LYS A 307 -14.29 27.73 -15.80
CA LYS A 307 -14.50 26.30 -16.05
C LYS A 307 -13.28 25.73 -16.77
N ILE A 308 -12.84 24.55 -16.36
CA ILE A 308 -11.79 23.81 -17.06
C ILE A 308 -12.35 23.39 -18.41
N SER A 309 -11.91 24.06 -19.48
CA SER A 309 -12.28 23.68 -20.85
C SER A 309 -11.29 22.65 -21.40
N LYS A 310 -11.70 21.96 -22.48
CA LYS A 310 -10.76 21.11 -23.23
C LYS A 310 -9.58 21.92 -23.78
N GLU A 311 -9.79 23.19 -24.13
CA GLU A 311 -8.69 24.05 -24.59
C GLU A 311 -7.66 24.28 -23.47
N PHE A 312 -8.10 24.49 -22.22
CA PHE A 312 -7.22 24.62 -21.07
C PHE A 312 -6.33 23.38 -20.90
N LEU A 313 -6.92 22.18 -20.91
CA LEU A 313 -6.17 20.93 -20.74
C LEU A 313 -5.20 20.68 -21.91
N ASN A 314 -5.62 21.01 -23.14
CA ASN A 314 -4.77 20.90 -24.32
C ASN A 314 -3.57 21.85 -24.27
N GLU A 315 -3.75 23.09 -23.80
CA GLU A 315 -2.65 24.04 -23.63
C GLU A 315 -1.65 23.54 -22.58
N VAL A 316 -2.15 23.02 -21.44
CA VAL A 316 -1.32 22.43 -20.39
C VAL A 316 -0.52 21.23 -20.91
N LEU A 317 -1.16 20.34 -21.68
CA LEU A 317 -0.50 19.21 -22.35
C LEU A 317 0.58 19.67 -23.35
N TYR A 318 0.26 20.66 -24.18
CA TYR A 318 1.19 21.23 -25.15
C TYR A 318 2.42 21.84 -24.49
N LEU A 319 2.22 22.63 -23.43
CA LEU A 319 3.31 23.21 -22.64
C LEU A 319 4.19 22.12 -22.02
N ASN A 320 3.58 21.08 -21.43
CA ASN A 320 4.32 19.97 -20.87
C ASN A 320 5.20 19.28 -21.93
N HIS A 321 4.64 18.95 -23.10
CA HIS A 321 5.39 18.34 -24.20
C HIS A 321 6.58 19.19 -24.68
N ASN A 322 6.41 20.51 -24.77
CA ASN A 322 7.48 21.38 -25.23
C ASN A 322 8.58 21.59 -24.20
N ILE A 323 8.23 21.65 -22.90
CA ILE A 323 9.21 21.77 -21.82
C ILE A 323 10.07 20.50 -21.75
N THR A 324 9.47 19.32 -21.89
CA THR A 324 10.19 18.04 -21.84
C THR A 324 11.12 17.78 -23.02
N ASN A 325 10.95 18.49 -24.14
CA ASN A 325 11.80 18.35 -25.33
C ASN A 325 12.98 19.33 -25.37
N ILE A 326 13.01 20.30 -24.45
CA ILE A 326 14.06 21.33 -24.35
C ILE A 326 15.10 20.96 -23.27
N SER A 327 14.74 20.10 -22.32
CA SER A 327 15.62 19.47 -21.32
C SER A 327 16.27 18.21 -21.84
#